data_AF-A0A7C2AFR3-F1
#
_entry.id   AF-A0A7C2AFR3-F1
#
_cell.length_a   1.000
_cell.length_b   1.000
_cell.length_c   1.000
_cell.angle_alpha   90.00
_cell.angle_beta   90.00
_cell.angle_gamma   90.00
#
_symmetry.space_group_name_H-M   'P 1'
#
loop_
_entity.id
_entity.type
_entity.pdbx_description
1 polymer ?
#
loop_
_entity_poly.entity_id
_entity_poly.type
_entity_poly.pdbx_seq_one_letter_code
_entity_poly.pdbx_strand_id
1 'polypeptide(L)'
;MSSDSRDKKVLEPTKEVEWGKIEDDQMGYASEEERHTKRGLEDWEMVEKMESSEHRIPYWFIALFGVLLLVAVGLTFPFWGVRPGYERSWFDWGIPIGVAWCVIMAGIIYYMVDYRHRGNDKAKAEQAEKEAELDSLLRNDKKDL
;
A
#
# COMPACT_ATOMS: atom_id res chain seq x y z
N MET A 1 -54.42 25.43 -33.62
CA MET A 1 -52.96 25.53 -33.42
C MET A 1 -52.71 25.69 -31.93
N SER A 2 -52.23 24.64 -31.25
CA SER A 2 -51.77 24.73 -29.85
C SER A 2 -50.25 24.79 -29.87
N SER A 3 -49.69 25.90 -29.40
CA SER A 3 -48.24 26.13 -29.35
C SER A 3 -47.63 25.32 -28.21
N ASP A 4 -46.99 24.20 -28.55
CA ASP A 4 -46.16 23.40 -27.64
C ASP A 4 -44.81 24.11 -27.44
N SER A 5 -44.77 25.10 -26.55
CA SER A 5 -43.54 25.75 -26.11
C SER A 5 -42.82 24.88 -25.09
N ARG A 6 -42.18 23.80 -25.56
CA ARG A 6 -41.16 23.09 -24.78
C ARG A 6 -39.93 23.99 -24.66
N ASP A 7 -39.92 24.80 -23.61
CA ASP A 7 -38.73 25.49 -23.12
C ASP A 7 -37.64 24.44 -22.85
N LYS A 8 -36.74 24.27 -23.82
CA LYS A 8 -35.52 23.49 -23.62
C LYS A 8 -34.65 24.33 -22.71
N LYS A 9 -34.70 24.05 -21.40
CA LYS A 9 -33.71 24.55 -20.44
C LYS A 9 -32.32 24.26 -21.02
N VAL A 10 -31.61 25.31 -21.40
CA VAL A 10 -30.23 25.23 -21.85
C VAL A 10 -29.44 24.78 -20.63
N LEU A 11 -29.00 23.52 -20.64
CA LEU A 11 -28.12 23.01 -19.60
C LEU A 11 -26.77 23.67 -19.85
N GLU A 12 -26.32 24.49 -18.91
CA GLU A 12 -24.96 25.01 -18.95
C GLU A 12 -24.00 23.83 -18.85
N PRO A 13 -22.92 23.81 -19.67
CA PRO A 13 -21.93 22.76 -19.56
C PRO A 13 -21.33 22.81 -18.15
N THR A 14 -21.51 21.72 -17.40
CA THR A 14 -20.80 21.52 -16.14
C THR A 14 -19.31 21.69 -16.39
N LYS A 15 -18.67 22.46 -15.50
CA LYS A 15 -17.24 22.76 -15.56
C LYS A 15 -16.46 21.44 -15.62
N GLU A 16 -15.39 21.41 -16.39
CA GLU A 16 -14.55 20.21 -16.47
C GLU A 16 -13.85 19.99 -15.14
N VAL A 17 -14.02 18.80 -14.58
CA VAL A 17 -13.45 18.40 -13.30
C VAL A 17 -11.93 18.37 -13.41
N GLU A 18 -11.26 19.22 -12.65
CA GLU A 18 -9.79 19.24 -12.57
C GLU A 18 -9.30 18.19 -11.55
N TRP A 19 -8.32 17.39 -11.94
CA TRP A 19 -7.73 16.37 -11.08
C TRP A 19 -7.12 16.98 -9.80
N GLY A 20 -7.48 16.43 -8.63
CA GLY A 20 -6.94 16.85 -7.32
C GLY A 20 -7.59 18.09 -6.72
N LYS A 21 -8.74 18.54 -7.23
CA LYS A 21 -9.55 19.59 -6.61
C LYS A 21 -10.92 19.04 -6.24
N ILE A 22 -11.27 19.18 -4.96
CA ILE A 22 -12.65 19.01 -4.51
C ILE A 22 -13.40 20.27 -4.96
N GLU A 23 -14.27 20.10 -5.95
CA GLU A 23 -15.17 21.16 -6.36
C GLU A 23 -16.30 21.30 -5.32
N ASP A 24 -16.61 22.54 -4.94
CA ASP A 24 -17.68 22.86 -3.99
C ASP A 24 -19.09 22.61 -4.58
N ASP A 25 -19.17 22.25 -5.87
CA ASP A 25 -20.42 21.90 -6.48
C ASP A 25 -20.75 20.43 -6.15
N GLN A 26 -21.86 20.23 -5.44
CA GLN A 26 -22.36 18.89 -5.12
C GLN A 26 -22.89 18.15 -6.37
N MET A 27 -22.45 18.53 -7.59
CA MET A 27 -22.79 17.91 -8.87
C MET A 27 -24.31 17.79 -9.11
N GLY A 28 -25.08 18.73 -8.58
CA GLY A 28 -26.55 18.73 -8.65
C GLY A 28 -27.26 17.90 -7.58
N TYR A 29 -26.55 17.36 -6.59
CA TYR A 29 -27.13 16.74 -5.39
C TYR A 29 -27.35 17.77 -4.28
N ALA A 30 -28.26 17.51 -3.34
CA ALA A 30 -28.57 18.48 -2.28
C ALA A 30 -27.50 18.50 -1.16
N SER A 31 -26.67 17.46 -1.09
CA SER A 31 -25.56 17.35 -0.15
C SER A 31 -24.49 16.39 -0.66
N GLU A 32 -23.27 16.49 -0.11
CA GLU A 32 -22.21 15.51 -0.37
C GLU A 32 -22.61 14.10 0.08
N GLU A 33 -23.28 13.95 1.23
CA GLU A 33 -23.73 12.64 1.70
C GLU A 33 -24.69 11.97 0.71
N GLU A 34 -25.61 12.75 0.14
CA GLU A 34 -26.53 12.26 -0.89
C GLU A 34 -25.78 11.87 -2.17
N ARG A 35 -24.80 12.69 -2.58
CA ARG A 35 -23.92 12.41 -3.73
C ARG A 35 -23.18 11.09 -3.53
N HIS A 36 -22.53 10.89 -2.38
CA HIS A 36 -21.75 9.69 -2.07
C HIS A 36 -22.64 8.44 -2.05
N THR A 37 -23.86 8.57 -1.53
CA THR A 37 -24.82 7.45 -1.44
C THR A 37 -25.36 7.06 -2.81
N LYS A 38 -25.63 8.03 -3.70
CA LYS A 38 -26.24 7.78 -5.01
C LYS A 38 -25.22 7.51 -6.12
N ARG A 39 -24.10 8.23 -6.13
CA ARG A 39 -23.06 8.20 -7.17
C ARG A 39 -21.83 7.39 -6.77
N GLY A 40 -21.56 7.24 -5.48
CA GLY A 40 -20.31 6.67 -4.97
C GLY A 40 -19.18 7.71 -4.90
N LEU A 41 -17.99 7.26 -4.50
CA LEU A 41 -16.76 8.07 -4.60
C LEU A 41 -16.21 8.00 -6.03
N GLU A 42 -15.67 9.10 -6.51
CA GLU A 42 -14.87 9.11 -7.73
C GLU A 42 -13.53 8.39 -7.49
N ASP A 43 -12.92 7.85 -8.55
CA ASP A 43 -11.72 7.01 -8.47
C ASP A 43 -10.55 7.70 -7.74
N TRP A 44 -10.45 9.02 -7.88
CA TRP A 44 -9.46 9.85 -7.20
C TRP A 44 -9.79 10.10 -5.73
N GLU A 45 -11.07 10.34 -5.39
CA GLU A 45 -11.52 10.46 -3.99
C GLU A 45 -11.28 9.16 -3.25
N MET A 46 -11.45 8.03 -3.94
CA MET A 46 -11.20 6.70 -3.39
C MET A 46 -9.72 6.52 -3.05
N VAL A 47 -8.81 6.99 -3.91
CA VAL A 47 -7.35 6.96 -3.66
C VAL A 47 -6.97 7.85 -2.47
N GLU A 48 -7.59 9.03 -2.33
CA GLU A 48 -7.36 9.91 -1.18
C GLU A 48 -7.90 9.34 0.14
N LYS A 49 -9.05 8.66 0.10
CA LYS A 49 -9.64 8.01 1.28
C LYS A 49 -9.06 6.63 1.58
N MET A 50 -8.24 6.07 0.69
CA MET A 50 -7.60 4.79 0.93
C MET A 50 -6.53 4.97 2.01
N GLU A 51 -6.73 4.33 3.16
CA GLU A 51 -5.66 4.19 4.14
C GLU A 51 -4.46 3.54 3.44
N SER A 52 -3.27 4.14 3.61
CA SER A 52 -2.04 3.57 3.08
C SER A 52 -1.88 2.16 3.65
N SER A 53 -2.00 1.12 2.80
CA SER A 53 -1.85 -0.27 3.22
C SER A 53 -0.50 -0.46 3.93
N GLU A 54 -0.56 -0.54 5.26
CA GLU A 54 0.59 -0.52 6.16
C GLU A 54 1.15 -1.92 6.42
N HIS A 55 0.93 -2.85 5.49
CA HIS A 55 1.33 -4.24 5.70
C HIS A 55 2.84 -4.43 5.44
N ARG A 56 3.61 -4.31 6.51
CA ARG A 56 5.03 -4.71 6.56
C ARG A 56 5.19 -6.19 6.27
N ILE A 57 6.34 -6.57 5.72
CA ILE A 57 6.69 -7.98 5.53
C ILE A 57 6.88 -8.63 6.91
N PRO A 58 6.12 -9.69 7.25
CA PRO A 58 6.31 -10.38 8.53
C PRO A 58 7.70 -11.02 8.63
N TYR A 59 8.35 -10.89 9.79
CA TYR A 59 9.70 -11.48 9.98
C TYR A 59 9.73 -13.01 9.79
N TRP A 60 8.63 -13.72 10.04
CA TRP A 60 8.54 -15.15 9.80
C TRP A 60 8.65 -15.52 8.32
N PHE A 61 8.23 -14.63 7.41
CA PHE A 61 8.35 -14.84 5.96
C PHE A 61 9.83 -14.84 5.53
N ILE A 62 10.63 -13.93 6.11
CA ILE A 62 12.08 -13.87 5.87
C ILE A 62 12.76 -15.13 6.42
N ALA A 63 12.35 -15.59 7.61
CA ALA A 63 12.85 -16.82 8.20
C ALA A 63 12.52 -18.04 7.31
N LEU A 64 11.29 -18.13 6.79
CA LEU A 64 10.86 -19.20 5.89
C LEU A 64 11.67 -19.18 4.58
N PHE A 65 11.91 -18.00 4.01
CA PHE A 65 12.78 -17.85 2.84
C PHE A 65 14.21 -18.35 3.10
N GLY A 66 14.78 -18.01 4.25
CA GLY A 66 16.10 -18.50 4.65
C GLY A 66 16.16 -20.03 4.76
N VAL A 67 15.14 -20.65 5.38
CA VAL A 67 15.02 -22.11 5.43
C VAL A 67 14.91 -22.70 4.04
N LEU A 68 14.10 -22.11 3.15
CA LEU A 68 13.92 -22.58 1.78
C LEU A 68 15.23 -22.54 0.99
N LEU A 69 16.03 -21.50 1.18
CA LEU A 69 17.33 -21.33 0.54
C LEU A 69 18.34 -22.37 1.04
N LEU A 70 18.34 -22.64 2.36
CA LEU A 70 19.15 -23.73 2.94
C LEU A 70 18.75 -25.10 2.41
N VAL A 71 17.45 -25.38 2.27
CA VAL A 71 16.96 -26.63 1.69
C VAL A 71 17.35 -26.73 0.21
N ALA A 72 17.23 -25.66 -0.56
CA ALA A 72 17.64 -25.63 -1.97
C ALA A 72 19.13 -25.93 -2.15
N VAL A 73 20.00 -25.32 -1.33
CA VAL A 73 21.44 -25.61 -1.31
C VAL A 73 21.71 -27.02 -0.76
N GLY A 74 20.92 -27.49 0.21
CA GLY A 74 20.98 -28.86 0.69
C GLY A 74 20.71 -29.88 -0.42
N LEU A 75 19.71 -29.62 -1.27
CA LEU A 75 19.31 -30.49 -2.37
C LEU A 75 20.33 -30.52 -3.52
N THR A 76 21.19 -29.53 -3.66
CA THR A 76 22.22 -29.54 -4.71
C THR A 76 23.40 -30.46 -4.40
N PHE A 77 23.61 -30.81 -3.13
CA PHE A 77 24.67 -31.73 -2.73
C PHE A 77 24.38 -33.16 -3.21
N PRO A 78 25.42 -33.92 -3.59
CA PRO A 78 25.29 -35.26 -4.16
C PRO A 78 24.80 -36.34 -3.19
N PHE A 79 24.29 -36.00 -1.99
CA PHE A 79 23.79 -36.97 -1.02
C PHE A 79 22.39 -37.50 -1.31
N TRP A 80 21.55 -36.71 -2.00
CA TRP A 80 20.16 -37.08 -2.30
C TRP A 80 20.02 -38.01 -3.51
N GLY A 81 21.14 -38.40 -4.13
CA GLY A 81 21.17 -39.33 -5.24
C GLY A 81 21.93 -38.77 -6.43
N VAL A 82 22.93 -39.52 -6.87
CA VAL A 82 23.61 -39.30 -8.14
C VAL A 82 23.30 -40.48 -9.03
N ARG A 83 23.07 -40.24 -10.33
CA ARG A 83 22.89 -41.32 -11.29
C ARG A 83 24.15 -42.18 -11.31
N PRO A 84 24.04 -43.52 -11.30
CA PRO A 84 25.20 -44.39 -11.43
C PRO A 84 25.96 -44.04 -12.73
N GLY A 85 27.27 -43.84 -12.61
CA GLY A 85 28.17 -43.42 -13.69
C GLY A 85 28.36 -41.91 -13.86
N TYR A 86 27.82 -41.08 -12.96
CA TYR A 86 28.08 -39.64 -12.94
C TYR A 86 28.73 -39.26 -11.61
N GLU A 87 29.85 -38.55 -11.64
CA GLU A 87 30.48 -37.97 -10.45
C GLU A 87 30.26 -36.46 -10.47
N ARG A 88 29.59 -35.94 -9.45
CA ARG A 88 29.34 -34.51 -9.30
C ARG A 88 30.32 -33.94 -8.28
N SER A 89 30.91 -32.78 -8.58
CA SER A 89 31.74 -32.07 -7.62
C SER A 89 30.92 -31.71 -6.38
N TRP A 90 31.53 -31.84 -5.21
CA TRP A 90 30.94 -31.43 -3.94
C TRP A 90 30.79 -29.91 -3.83
N PHE A 91 31.61 -29.16 -4.57
CA PHE A 91 31.63 -27.71 -4.56
C PHE A 91 31.59 -27.17 -5.99
N ASP A 92 30.79 -26.13 -6.17
CA ASP A 92 30.63 -25.39 -7.42
C ASP A 92 30.47 -23.91 -7.05
N TRP A 93 31.19 -23.01 -7.73
CA TRP A 93 31.08 -21.57 -7.56
C TRP A 93 29.69 -21.03 -7.89
N GLY A 94 28.88 -21.78 -8.65
CA GLY A 94 27.48 -21.46 -8.88
C GLY A 94 26.65 -21.39 -7.58
N ILE A 95 27.00 -22.16 -6.54
CA ILE A 95 26.29 -22.14 -5.26
C ILE A 95 26.49 -20.80 -4.52
N PRO A 96 27.72 -20.37 -4.16
CA PRO A 96 27.91 -19.10 -3.48
C PRO A 96 27.47 -17.91 -4.33
N ILE A 97 27.64 -17.97 -5.66
CA ILE A 97 27.14 -16.92 -6.58
C ILE A 97 25.61 -16.84 -6.52
N GLY A 98 24.91 -17.99 -6.57
CA GLY A 98 23.45 -18.04 -6.48
C GLY A 98 22.94 -17.55 -5.12
N VAL A 99 23.57 -17.97 -4.03
CA VAL A 99 23.24 -17.50 -2.67
C VAL A 99 23.43 -15.98 -2.58
N ALA A 100 24.57 -15.46 -3.05
CA ALA A 100 24.85 -14.02 -3.03
C ALA A 100 23.80 -13.24 -3.83
N TRP A 101 23.44 -13.72 -5.02
CA TRP A 101 22.39 -13.12 -5.85
C TRP A 101 21.03 -13.08 -5.12
N CYS A 102 20.61 -14.19 -4.51
CA CYS A 102 19.37 -14.25 -3.73
C CYS A 102 19.37 -13.27 -2.56
N VAL A 103 20.50 -13.14 -1.85
CA VAL A 103 20.64 -12.19 -0.73
C VAL A 103 20.56 -10.74 -1.21
N ILE A 104 21.20 -10.41 -2.33
CA ILE A 104 21.15 -9.07 -2.92
C ILE A 104 19.71 -8.72 -3.32
N MET A 105 19.04 -9.61 -4.05
CA MET A 105 17.66 -9.38 -4.49
C MET A 105 16.69 -9.28 -3.31
N ALA A 106 16.83 -10.15 -2.30
CA ALA A 106 16.03 -10.08 -1.08
C ALA A 106 16.28 -8.75 -0.33
N GLY A 107 17.53 -8.28 -0.28
CA GLY A 107 17.89 -6.99 0.30
C GLY A 107 17.25 -5.81 -0.42
N ILE A 108 17.23 -5.82 -1.76
CA ILE A 108 16.58 -4.79 -2.57
C ILE A 108 15.07 -4.78 -2.32
N ILE A 109 14.42 -5.95 -2.34
CA ILE A 109 12.98 -6.08 -2.06
C ILE A 109 12.66 -5.58 -0.66
N TYR A 110 13.43 -6.01 0.35
CA TYR A 110 13.27 -5.55 1.73
C TYR A 110 13.44 -4.03 1.85
N TYR A 111 14.42 -3.47 1.15
CA TYR A 111 14.65 -2.04 1.14
C TYR A 111 13.45 -1.27 0.58
N MET A 112 12.93 -1.72 -0.56
CA MET A 112 11.80 -1.07 -1.24
C MET A 112 10.49 -1.21 -0.44
N VAL A 113 10.23 -2.37 0.14
CA VAL A 113 8.94 -2.68 0.76
C VAL A 113 8.86 -2.22 2.21
N ASP A 114 9.93 -2.38 2.99
CA ASP A 114 9.88 -2.14 4.43
C ASP A 114 10.77 -0.98 4.86
N TYR A 115 12.06 -1.01 4.48
CA TYR A 115 13.03 -0.02 4.97
C TYR A 115 12.69 1.42 4.56
N ARG A 116 12.28 1.62 3.30
CA ARG A 116 11.87 2.95 2.79
C ARG A 116 10.62 3.48 3.49
N HIS A 117 9.69 2.62 3.88
CA HIS A 117 8.41 3.02 4.46
C HIS A 117 8.51 3.31 5.98
N ARG A 118 9.49 2.72 6.68
CA ARG A 118 9.75 2.95 8.12
C ARG A 118 9.92 4.42 8.53
N GLY A 119 10.44 5.28 7.64
CA GLY A 119 10.61 6.71 7.93
C GLY A 119 9.28 7.44 8.07
N ASN A 120 8.30 7.08 7.25
CA ASN A 120 6.97 7.69 7.26
C ASN A 120 6.15 7.19 8.45
N ASP A 121 6.27 5.91 8.80
CA ASP A 121 5.57 5.32 9.96
C ASP A 121 6.01 5.97 11.29
N LYS A 122 7.31 6.25 11.45
CA LYS A 122 7.81 6.94 12.65
C LYS A 122 7.28 8.36 12.76
N ALA A 123 7.25 9.09 11.65
CA ALA A 123 6.71 10.44 11.62
C ALA A 123 5.20 10.46 11.96
N LYS A 124 4.43 9.49 11.45
CA LYS A 124 3.01 9.32 11.81
C LYS A 124 2.81 8.97 13.29
N ALA A 125 3.63 8.06 13.83
CA ALA A 125 3.57 7.68 15.24
C ALA A 125 3.84 8.87 16.18
N GLU A 126 4.85 9.68 15.87
CA GLU A 126 5.15 10.90 16.63
C GLU A 126 4.03 11.95 16.55
N GLN A 127 3.35 12.07 15.41
CA GLN A 127 2.19 12.96 15.26
C GLN A 127 0.99 12.46 16.09
N ALA A 128 0.70 11.16 16.04
CA ALA A 128 -0.38 10.56 16.82
C ALA A 128 -0.14 10.68 18.34
N GLU A 129 1.12 10.56 18.79
CA GLU A 129 1.47 10.76 20.21
C GLU A 129 1.22 12.21 20.66
N LYS A 130 1.62 13.20 19.86
CA LYS A 130 1.37 14.62 20.15
C LYS A 130 -0.11 14.97 20.16
N GLU A 131 -0.89 14.39 19.25
CA GLU A 131 -2.34 14.60 19.19
C GLU A 131 -3.04 13.97 20.40
N ALA A 132 -2.60 12.78 20.84
CA ALA A 132 -3.10 12.13 22.05
C ALA A 132 -2.72 12.90 23.33
N GLU A 133 -1.50 13.45 23.40
CA GLU A 133 -1.08 14.31 24.51
C GLU A 133 -1.93 15.58 24.56
N LEU A 134 -2.13 16.24 23.41
CA LEU A 134 -2.98 17.43 23.31
C LEU A 134 -4.43 17.16 23.73
N ASP A 135 -5.04 16.05 23.29
CA ASP A 135 -6.39 15.67 23.71
C ASP A 135 -6.46 15.42 25.23
N SER A 136 -5.41 14.82 25.81
CA SER A 136 -5.34 14.61 27.26
C SER A 136 -5.27 15.92 28.04
N LEU A 137 -4.53 16.92 27.53
CA LEU A 137 -4.42 18.24 28.12
C LEU A 137 -5.75 19.00 28.04
N LEU A 138 -6.38 19.02 26.86
CA LEU A 138 -7.69 19.66 26.67
C LEU A 138 -8.78 19.02 27.53
N ARG A 139 -8.72 17.70 27.71
CA ARG A 139 -9.67 16.96 28.56
C ARG A 139 -9.50 17.26 30.04
N ASN A 140 -8.28 17.49 30.52
CA ASN A 140 -8.02 17.85 31.91
C ASN A 140 -8.41 19.31 32.18
N ASP A 141 -8.08 20.24 31.30
CA ASP A 141 -8.48 21.66 31.42
C ASP A 141 -10.01 21.82 31.52
N LYS A 142 -10.77 21.03 30.75
CA LYS A 142 -12.23 21.03 30.81
C LYS A 142 -12.82 20.47 32.12
N LYS A 143 -12.07 19.67 32.89
CA LYS A 143 -12.53 19.14 34.19
C LYS A 143 -12.31 20.12 35.33
N ASP A 144 -11.43 21.09 35.14
CA ASP A 144 -11.03 22.08 36.16
C ASP A 144 -11.89 23.36 36.12
N LEU A 145 -12.85 23.43 35.18
CA LEU A 145 -13.88 24.48 35.01
C LEU A 145 -15.25 24.00 35.49
#